data_AF-A0AA48MBS6-F1
#
_entry.id   AF-A0AA48MBS6-F1
#
_cell.length_a   1.000
_cell.length_b   1.000
_cell.length_c   1.000
_cell.angle_alpha   90.00
_cell.angle_beta   90.00
_cell.angle_gamma   90.00
#
_symmetry.space_group_name_H-M   'P 1'
#
loop_
_entity.id
_entity.type
_entity.pdbx_description
1 polymer ?
#
loop_
_entity_poly.entity_id
_entity_poly.type
_entity_poly.pdbx_seq_one_letter_code
_entity_poly.pdbx_strand_id
1 'polypeptide(L)'
;MKWSKMLAVTLIVSSLAAAAPAFAEREIANEPAWDSEPAPRNFDPKKREEADKRVFDKESIRMAANPIIVIDPGHGGDDPGATGNGLKEKDLTLDIALRTRNYIVANYPATVYMTRSSDTTVSLSSRTSFANARNADFFVSMHINSATNTSANGIETYAYPGSVNGKRLATETYNQLKSSFSSHRGVKEYAYYVLTYTNMPATLGETGFISNASDASKLAQSSFRQTLATQYANGMHRYWWGF
;
A
#
# COMPACT_ATOMS: atom_id res chain seq x y z
N MET A 1 19.02 -19.55 69.07
CA MET A 1 19.36 -18.69 67.91
C MET A 1 19.42 -19.56 66.66
N LYS A 2 18.35 -19.57 65.86
CA LYS A 2 18.25 -20.37 64.63
C LYS A 2 18.80 -19.55 63.45
N TRP A 3 19.62 -20.19 62.64
CA TRP A 3 20.17 -19.69 61.38
C TRP A 3 19.08 -19.65 60.30
N SER A 4 19.11 -18.65 59.41
CA SER A 4 18.51 -18.79 58.09
C SER A 4 19.28 -17.96 57.07
N LYS A 5 19.87 -18.65 56.09
CA LYS A 5 20.53 -18.07 54.91
C LYS A 5 19.42 -17.71 53.91
N MET A 6 19.32 -16.44 53.53
CA MET A 6 18.47 -16.02 52.41
C MET A 6 19.12 -16.45 51.10
N LEU A 7 18.46 -17.34 50.36
CA LEU A 7 18.74 -17.62 48.95
C LEU A 7 18.06 -16.52 48.12
N ALA A 8 18.83 -15.70 47.42
CA ALA A 8 18.30 -14.82 46.39
C ALA A 8 18.02 -15.65 45.12
N VAL A 9 16.74 -15.80 44.78
CA VAL A 9 16.32 -16.39 43.50
C VAL A 9 16.27 -15.25 42.48
N THR A 10 17.28 -15.19 41.62
CA THR A 10 17.28 -14.30 40.44
C THR A 10 16.29 -14.86 39.43
N LEU A 11 15.15 -14.18 39.23
CA LEU A 11 14.27 -14.45 38.10
C LEU A 11 14.96 -13.97 36.81
N ILE A 12 15.41 -14.92 35.99
CA ILE A 12 15.78 -14.65 34.60
C ILE A 12 14.48 -14.59 33.80
N VAL A 13 14.04 -13.37 33.46
CA VAL A 13 12.98 -13.17 32.48
C VAL A 13 13.62 -13.35 31.10
N SER A 14 13.50 -14.54 30.52
CA SER A 14 13.84 -14.74 29.12
C SER A 14 12.79 -14.04 28.26
N SER A 15 13.15 -12.91 27.67
CA SER A 15 12.35 -12.28 26.62
C SER A 15 12.26 -13.24 25.44
N LEU A 16 11.08 -13.82 25.21
CA LEU A 16 10.77 -14.44 23.94
C LEU A 16 10.79 -13.33 22.88
N ALA A 17 11.86 -13.27 22.10
CA ALA A 17 11.81 -12.59 20.82
C ALA A 17 10.75 -13.31 19.97
N ALA A 18 9.66 -12.61 19.67
CA ALA A 18 8.68 -13.12 18.71
C ALA A 18 9.40 -13.30 17.36
N ALA A 19 9.63 -14.56 16.99
CA ALA A 19 10.14 -14.88 15.67
C ALA A 19 9.14 -14.38 14.63
N ALA A 20 9.60 -13.53 13.72
CA ALA A 20 8.81 -13.14 12.55
C ALA A 20 8.42 -14.42 11.79
N PRO A 21 7.15 -14.58 11.38
CA PRO A 21 6.74 -15.74 10.62
C PRO A 21 7.51 -15.78 9.29
N ALA A 22 8.06 -16.96 8.98
CA ALA A 22 8.70 -17.22 7.70
C ALA A 22 7.63 -17.14 6.59
N PHE A 23 7.60 -16.01 5.88
CA PHE A 23 6.79 -15.86 4.67
C PHE A 23 7.51 -16.53 3.49
N ALA A 24 6.73 -17.20 2.64
CA ALA A 24 7.18 -17.94 1.46
C ALA A 24 8.15 -17.14 0.57
N GLU A 25 9.07 -17.86 -0.06
CA GLU A 25 10.13 -17.30 -0.92
C GLU A 25 9.60 -16.36 -2.02
N ARG A 26 10.43 -15.35 -2.27
CA ARG A 26 10.18 -14.04 -2.88
C ARG A 26 10.03 -14.12 -4.41
N GLU A 27 8.88 -13.71 -4.96
CA GLU A 27 8.79 -13.02 -6.27
C GLU A 27 8.34 -11.58 -6.01
N ILE A 28 9.10 -10.85 -5.20
CA ILE A 28 8.81 -9.46 -4.86
C ILE A 28 9.69 -8.59 -5.75
N ALA A 29 9.17 -7.42 -6.14
CA ALA A 29 9.96 -6.30 -6.62
C ALA A 29 11.28 -6.21 -5.82
N ASN A 30 12.38 -5.95 -6.52
CA ASN A 30 13.73 -5.93 -5.99
C ASN A 30 13.96 -4.67 -5.11
N GLU A 31 13.05 -4.44 -4.18
CA GLU A 31 13.01 -3.31 -3.27
C GLU A 31 14.15 -3.44 -2.25
N PRO A 32 14.91 -2.36 -2.00
CA PRO A 32 15.96 -2.35 -0.98
C PRO A 32 15.39 -2.69 0.39
N ALA A 33 16.23 -3.15 1.32
CA ALA A 33 15.81 -3.52 2.67
C ALA A 33 15.32 -2.30 3.49
N TRP A 34 14.06 -1.91 3.29
CA TRP A 34 13.34 -0.83 3.98
C TRP A 34 12.93 -1.19 5.41
N ASP A 35 13.13 -2.45 5.83
CA ASP A 35 12.82 -3.00 7.16
C ASP A 35 13.59 -2.34 8.32
N SER A 36 14.53 -1.44 8.02
CA SER A 36 15.38 -0.78 9.03
C SER A 36 14.96 0.65 9.40
N GLU A 37 14.03 1.28 8.67
CA GLU A 37 13.54 2.60 9.03
C GLU A 37 12.65 2.53 10.30
N PRO A 38 12.86 3.39 11.32
CA PRO A 38 11.99 3.43 12.48
C PRO A 38 10.59 3.95 12.11
N ALA A 39 9.59 3.61 12.93
CA ALA A 39 8.24 4.17 12.81
C ALA A 39 8.28 5.72 12.84
N PRO A 40 7.44 6.41 12.04
CA PRO A 40 7.36 7.86 12.11
C PRO A 40 6.76 8.30 13.46
N ARG A 41 7.13 9.50 13.94
CA ARG A 41 6.70 10.00 15.26
C ARG A 41 5.19 10.07 15.46
N ASN A 42 4.41 10.20 14.38
CA ASN A 42 2.96 10.32 14.42
C ASN A 42 2.23 9.01 14.08
N PHE A 43 2.94 7.88 13.99
CA PHE A 43 2.31 6.57 13.96
C PHE A 43 1.74 6.23 15.34
N ASP A 44 0.51 5.74 15.36
CA ASP A 44 -0.22 5.37 16.56
C ASP A 44 -0.94 4.02 16.31
N PRO A 45 -0.43 2.92 16.89
CA PRO A 45 -1.03 1.60 16.75
C PRO A 45 -2.50 1.53 17.19
N LYS A 46 -2.91 2.32 18.19
CA LYS A 46 -4.31 2.34 18.65
C LYS A 46 -5.22 2.98 17.62
N LYS A 47 -4.81 4.12 17.05
CA LYS A 47 -5.56 4.76 15.95
C LYS A 47 -5.68 3.84 14.74
N ARG A 48 -4.59 3.12 14.41
CA ARG A 48 -4.61 2.12 13.35
C ARG A 48 -5.64 1.03 13.61
N GLU A 49 -5.65 0.47 14.82
CA GLU A 49 -6.62 -0.56 15.21
C GLU A 49 -8.06 -0.05 15.20
N GLU A 50 -8.31 1.17 15.69
CA GLU A 50 -9.62 1.82 15.68
C GLU A 50 -10.14 2.07 14.25
N ALA A 51 -9.28 2.59 13.37
CA ALA A 51 -9.61 2.83 11.97
C ALA A 51 -9.92 1.53 11.22
N ASP A 52 -9.17 0.45 11.50
CA ASP A 52 -9.37 -0.86 10.86
C ASP A 52 -10.64 -1.58 11.34
N LYS A 53 -11.18 -1.21 12.52
CA LYS A 53 -12.45 -1.73 13.05
C LYS A 53 -13.69 -1.02 12.51
N ARG A 54 -13.54 0.05 11.72
CA ARG A 54 -14.68 0.81 11.18
C ARG A 54 -15.57 -0.11 10.33
N VAL A 55 -16.83 -0.23 10.72
CA VAL A 55 -17.83 -1.02 9.98
C VAL A 55 -18.49 -0.11 8.95
N PHE A 56 -18.53 -0.56 7.69
CA PHE A 56 -19.27 0.07 6.59
C PHE A 56 -20.61 -0.67 6.41
N ASP A 57 -21.59 -0.35 7.24
CA ASP A 57 -22.97 -0.81 7.06
C ASP A 57 -23.77 0.14 6.15
N LYS A 58 -24.98 -0.26 5.73
CA LYS A 58 -25.77 0.50 4.75
C LYS A 58 -26.13 1.92 5.21
N GLU A 59 -26.33 2.14 6.51
CA GLU A 59 -26.68 3.46 7.05
C GLU A 59 -25.43 4.35 7.18
N SER A 60 -24.31 3.80 7.67
CA SER A 60 -23.02 4.49 7.70
C SER A 60 -22.45 4.80 6.31
N ILE A 61 -22.77 3.99 5.29
CA ILE A 61 -22.46 4.28 3.88
C ILE A 61 -23.27 5.48 3.36
N ARG A 62 -24.56 5.55 3.68
CA ARG A 62 -25.44 6.67 3.28
C ARG A 62 -25.08 7.98 3.98
N MET A 63 -24.51 7.88 5.19
CA MET A 63 -24.03 9.01 5.98
C MET A 63 -22.53 9.25 5.87
N ALA A 64 -21.81 8.47 5.05
CA ALA A 64 -20.35 8.56 4.98
C ALA A 64 -19.95 9.95 4.48
N ALA A 65 -19.20 10.67 5.29
CA ALA A 65 -18.58 11.92 4.89
C ALA A 65 -17.66 11.71 3.67
N ASN A 66 -17.44 12.78 2.92
CA ASN A 66 -16.48 12.81 1.82
C ASN A 66 -15.10 12.35 2.33
N PRO A 67 -14.52 11.24 1.83
CA PRO A 67 -13.31 10.69 2.40
C PRO A 67 -12.11 11.59 2.13
N ILE A 68 -11.15 11.57 3.06
CA ILE A 68 -9.79 12.04 2.82
C ILE A 68 -8.95 10.85 2.34
N ILE A 69 -8.58 10.88 1.06
CA ILE A 69 -7.78 9.87 0.40
C ILE A 69 -6.35 10.37 0.28
N VAL A 70 -5.37 9.54 0.63
CA VAL A 70 -3.97 9.79 0.27
C VAL A 70 -3.54 8.77 -0.78
N ILE A 71 -3.16 9.28 -1.95
CA ILE A 71 -2.57 8.49 -3.03
C ILE A 71 -1.05 8.65 -2.97
N ASP A 72 -0.35 7.53 -3.02
CA ASP A 72 1.09 7.47 -2.93
C ASP A 72 1.69 6.88 -4.21
N PRO A 73 2.18 7.72 -5.13
CA PRO A 73 2.95 7.22 -6.26
C PRO A 73 4.33 6.75 -5.76
N GLY A 74 4.62 5.45 -5.87
CA GLY A 74 5.87 4.83 -5.44
C GLY A 74 7.11 5.50 -6.03
N HIS A 75 8.24 5.44 -5.33
CA HIS A 75 9.55 5.99 -5.77
C HIS A 75 9.54 7.51 -6.02
N GLY A 76 10.50 8.05 -6.80
CA GLY A 76 10.58 9.45 -7.19
C GLY A 76 11.95 10.10 -6.92
N GLY A 77 12.27 11.12 -7.71
CA GLY A 77 13.56 11.81 -7.68
C GLY A 77 14.70 10.84 -7.97
N ASP A 78 15.63 10.72 -7.02
CA ASP A 78 16.82 9.86 -7.13
C ASP A 78 16.53 8.36 -7.13
N ASP A 79 15.34 7.96 -6.67
CA ASP A 79 14.89 6.57 -6.71
C ASP A 79 14.02 6.34 -7.97
N PRO A 80 14.54 5.63 -9.00
CA PRO A 80 13.78 5.33 -10.21
C PRO A 80 12.73 4.23 -10.00
N GLY A 81 12.79 3.50 -8.88
CA GLY A 81 12.16 2.20 -8.73
C GLY A 81 12.70 1.18 -9.73
N ALA A 82 11.88 0.19 -10.06
CA ALA A 82 12.24 -0.77 -11.07
C ALA A 82 12.41 -0.09 -12.45
N THR A 83 13.39 -0.57 -13.21
CA THR A 83 13.63 -0.14 -14.59
C THR A 83 13.66 -1.36 -15.50
N GLY A 84 13.09 -1.22 -16.69
CA GLY A 84 12.96 -2.32 -17.64
C GLY A 84 12.25 -1.89 -18.90
N ASN A 85 12.60 -2.49 -20.04
CA ASN A 85 11.94 -2.23 -21.32
C ASN A 85 11.86 -0.73 -21.71
N GLY A 86 12.87 0.07 -21.31
CA GLY A 86 12.92 1.52 -21.55
C GLY A 86 12.02 2.37 -20.66
N LEU A 87 11.37 1.77 -19.66
CA LEU A 87 10.48 2.42 -18.71
C LEU A 87 11.14 2.53 -17.33
N LYS A 88 10.67 3.51 -16.55
CA LYS A 88 10.99 3.67 -15.13
C LYS A 88 9.70 3.65 -14.34
N GLU A 89 9.68 2.88 -13.27
CA GLU A 89 8.51 2.75 -12.40
C GLU A 89 8.05 4.10 -11.86
N LYS A 90 8.96 4.95 -11.37
CA LYS A 90 8.62 6.26 -10.81
C LYS A 90 7.80 7.17 -11.75
N ASP A 91 8.01 7.05 -13.05
CA ASP A 91 7.33 7.84 -14.08
C ASP A 91 5.93 7.29 -14.33
N LEU A 92 5.81 5.96 -14.39
CA LEU A 92 4.54 5.25 -14.56
C LEU A 92 3.62 5.46 -13.35
N THR A 93 4.15 5.29 -12.13
CA THR A 93 3.38 5.44 -10.89
C THR A 93 2.88 6.87 -10.74
N LEU A 94 3.70 7.88 -11.06
CA LEU A 94 3.30 9.28 -11.04
C LEU A 94 2.17 9.57 -12.04
N ASP A 95 2.30 9.14 -13.30
CA ASP A 95 1.30 9.38 -14.34
C ASP A 95 -0.04 8.70 -13.99
N ILE A 96 -0.02 7.44 -13.55
CA ILE A 96 -1.22 6.71 -13.13
C ILE A 96 -1.87 7.43 -11.94
N ALA A 97 -1.10 7.78 -10.91
CA ALA A 97 -1.63 8.41 -9.70
C ALA A 97 -2.24 9.80 -9.97
N LEU A 98 -1.61 10.62 -10.83
CA LEU A 98 -2.15 11.92 -11.23
C LEU A 98 -3.48 11.77 -11.97
N ARG A 99 -3.57 10.79 -12.89
CA ARG A 99 -4.83 10.48 -13.59
C ARG A 99 -5.89 9.99 -12.63
N THR A 100 -5.54 9.13 -11.67
CA THR A 100 -6.48 8.63 -10.66
C THR A 100 -7.01 9.78 -9.82
N ARG A 101 -6.12 10.66 -9.32
CA ARG A 101 -6.50 11.85 -8.57
C ARG A 101 -7.45 12.74 -9.37
N ASN A 102 -7.14 13.00 -10.64
CA ASN A 102 -7.97 13.83 -11.51
C ASN A 102 -9.34 13.20 -11.76
N TYR A 103 -9.39 11.89 -11.99
CA TYR A 103 -10.65 11.16 -12.16
C TYR A 103 -11.51 11.22 -10.90
N ILE A 104 -10.92 10.98 -9.72
CA ILE A 104 -11.65 11.05 -8.44
C ILE A 104 -12.21 12.45 -8.21
N VAL A 105 -11.39 13.49 -8.34
CA VAL A 105 -11.81 14.89 -8.13
C VAL A 105 -12.93 15.30 -9.08
N ALA A 106 -12.96 14.76 -10.30
CA ALA A 106 -13.99 15.07 -11.28
C ALA A 106 -15.31 14.30 -11.06
N ASN A 107 -15.27 13.12 -10.41
CA ASN A 107 -16.41 12.19 -10.40
C ASN A 107 -16.95 11.86 -9.00
N TYR A 108 -16.17 12.04 -7.94
CA TYR A 108 -16.52 11.63 -6.59
C TYR A 108 -16.39 12.76 -5.57
N PRO A 109 -17.27 12.81 -4.55
CA PRO A 109 -17.15 13.77 -3.47
C PRO A 109 -16.07 13.30 -2.48
N ALA A 110 -14.80 13.49 -2.83
CA ALA A 110 -13.65 13.09 -2.03
C ALA A 110 -12.57 14.19 -1.99
N THR A 111 -11.85 14.27 -0.88
CA THR A 111 -10.62 15.06 -0.79
C THR A 111 -9.43 14.18 -1.09
N VAL A 112 -8.62 14.53 -2.09
CA VAL A 112 -7.45 13.72 -2.49
C VAL A 112 -6.16 14.49 -2.25
N TYR A 113 -5.28 13.92 -1.45
CA TYR A 113 -3.89 14.35 -1.31
C TYR A 113 -2.96 13.34 -1.99
N MET A 114 -1.80 13.82 -2.43
CA MET A 114 -0.75 12.97 -3.01
C MET A 114 0.54 13.15 -2.23
N THR A 115 1.26 12.07 -1.93
CA THR A 115 2.57 12.14 -1.26
C THR A 115 3.61 12.85 -2.13
N ARG A 116 3.47 12.74 -3.45
CA ARG A 116 4.15 13.56 -4.46
C ARG A 116 3.24 13.79 -5.67
N SER A 117 3.37 14.95 -6.31
CA SER A 117 2.67 15.31 -7.56
C SER A 117 3.64 15.69 -8.69
N SER A 118 4.95 15.50 -8.46
CA SER A 118 6.04 15.69 -9.42
C SER A 118 7.13 14.64 -9.17
N ASP A 119 8.19 14.65 -9.99
CA ASP A 119 9.35 13.77 -9.82
C ASP A 119 10.26 14.27 -8.70
N THR A 120 9.89 13.94 -7.45
CA THR A 120 10.61 14.34 -6.24
C THR A 120 10.82 13.15 -5.32
N THR A 121 11.98 13.10 -4.66
CA THR A 121 12.25 12.10 -3.64
C THR A 121 11.38 12.31 -2.40
N VAL A 122 10.69 11.26 -1.98
CA VAL A 122 9.91 11.21 -0.74
C VAL A 122 10.25 9.92 0.00
N SER A 123 10.78 10.02 1.21
CA SER A 123 11.11 8.85 2.03
C SER A 123 9.86 8.11 2.48
N LEU A 124 10.00 6.82 2.81
CA LEU A 124 8.89 5.99 3.30
C LEU A 124 8.28 6.59 4.58
N SER A 125 9.11 7.00 5.53
CA SER A 125 8.67 7.74 6.73
C SER A 125 7.89 9.02 6.42
N SER A 126 8.29 9.77 5.38
CA SER A 126 7.58 11.00 4.98
C SER A 126 6.21 10.69 4.38
N ARG A 127 6.09 9.62 3.57
CA ARG A 127 4.81 9.19 2.97
C ARG A 127 3.77 8.86 4.03
N THR A 128 4.15 8.03 5.01
CA THR A 128 3.26 7.63 6.11
C THR A 128 2.98 8.79 7.06
N SER A 129 4.00 9.59 7.42
CA SER A 129 3.82 10.79 8.25
C SER A 129 2.84 11.78 7.61
N PHE A 130 2.94 11.96 6.30
CA PHE A 130 2.07 12.84 5.52
C PHE A 130 0.62 12.40 5.56
N ALA A 131 0.36 11.10 5.43
CA ALA A 131 -0.99 10.53 5.50
C ALA A 131 -1.57 10.61 6.91
N ASN A 132 -0.77 10.25 7.91
CA ASN A 132 -1.14 10.31 9.33
C ASN A 132 -1.50 11.73 9.76
N ALA A 133 -0.73 12.74 9.33
CA ALA A 133 -0.97 14.14 9.67
C ALA A 133 -2.27 14.71 9.06
N ARG A 134 -2.79 14.10 8.00
CA ARG A 134 -4.04 14.49 7.34
C ARG A 134 -5.27 13.79 7.90
N ASN A 135 -5.07 12.86 8.85
CA ASN A 135 -6.12 11.95 9.30
C ASN A 135 -6.84 11.31 8.09
N ALA A 136 -6.06 10.82 7.10
CA ALA A 136 -6.64 10.19 5.93
C ALA A 136 -7.54 9.02 6.33
N ASP A 137 -8.67 8.87 5.66
CA ASP A 137 -9.59 7.76 5.89
C ASP A 137 -9.03 6.45 5.32
N PHE A 138 -8.27 6.53 4.23
CA PHE A 138 -7.50 5.42 3.68
C PHE A 138 -6.34 5.88 2.78
N PHE A 139 -5.39 4.96 2.58
CA PHE A 139 -4.15 5.18 1.85
C PHE A 139 -3.98 4.16 0.70
N VAL A 140 -3.58 4.62 -0.48
CA VAL A 140 -3.35 3.77 -1.66
C VAL A 140 -1.99 4.06 -2.26
N SER A 141 -1.07 3.11 -2.15
CA SER A 141 0.23 3.16 -2.81
C SER A 141 0.19 2.45 -4.16
N MET A 142 0.81 3.05 -5.17
CA MET A 142 0.80 2.58 -6.56
C MET A 142 2.23 2.29 -7.01
N HIS A 143 2.46 1.05 -7.40
CA HIS A 143 3.75 0.48 -7.81
C HIS A 143 3.60 -0.35 -9.09
N ILE A 144 4.75 -0.67 -9.70
CA ILE A 144 4.88 -1.55 -10.85
C ILE A 144 5.96 -2.58 -10.53
N ASN A 145 5.57 -3.85 -10.58
CA ASN A 145 6.43 -4.94 -10.13
C ASN A 145 7.62 -5.14 -11.07
N SER A 146 8.59 -5.92 -10.61
CA SER A 146 9.69 -6.43 -11.41
C SER A 146 10.18 -7.76 -10.86
N ALA A 147 10.54 -8.67 -11.75
CA ALA A 147 11.09 -9.96 -11.40
C ALA A 147 12.27 -10.32 -12.30
N THR A 148 13.21 -11.11 -11.76
CA THR A 148 14.33 -11.70 -12.50
C THR A 148 13.83 -12.64 -13.60
N ASN A 149 12.79 -13.44 -13.31
CA ASN A 149 12.04 -14.16 -14.32
C ASN A 149 11.13 -13.20 -15.09
N THR A 150 11.59 -12.74 -16.25
CA THR A 150 10.87 -11.80 -17.12
C THR A 150 9.54 -12.33 -17.68
N SER A 151 9.22 -13.62 -17.47
CA SER A 151 7.92 -14.18 -17.80
C SER A 151 6.83 -13.85 -16.77
N ALA A 152 7.21 -13.49 -15.54
CA ALA A 152 6.25 -13.07 -14.50
C ALA A 152 5.49 -11.82 -14.95
N ASN A 153 4.16 -11.86 -14.86
CA ASN A 153 3.28 -10.78 -15.33
C ASN A 153 1.96 -10.77 -14.55
N GLY A 154 1.20 -9.70 -14.71
CA GLY A 154 -0.12 -9.53 -14.13
C GLY A 154 -0.17 -8.62 -12.92
N ILE A 155 -1.28 -8.69 -12.21
CA ILE A 155 -1.65 -7.77 -11.13
C ILE A 155 -1.70 -8.48 -9.79
N GLU A 156 -1.19 -7.82 -8.77
CA GLU A 156 -1.40 -8.14 -7.36
C GLU A 156 -1.59 -6.88 -6.53
N THR A 157 -2.29 -7.03 -5.41
CA THR A 157 -2.45 -5.96 -4.41
C THR A 157 -2.12 -6.50 -3.03
N TYR A 158 -1.64 -5.63 -2.15
CA TYR A 158 -1.21 -5.97 -0.81
C TYR A 158 -1.99 -5.19 0.24
N ALA A 159 -2.16 -5.83 1.40
CA ALA A 159 -2.60 -5.20 2.63
C ALA A 159 -1.65 -5.60 3.77
N TYR A 160 -1.65 -4.85 4.87
CA TYR A 160 -0.93 -5.26 6.07
C TYR A 160 -1.54 -6.56 6.65
N PRO A 161 -0.72 -7.52 7.13
CA PRO A 161 -1.21 -8.77 7.71
C PRO A 161 -2.25 -8.57 8.83
N GLY A 162 -3.41 -9.20 8.69
CA GLY A 162 -4.50 -9.10 9.67
C GLY A 162 -5.31 -7.80 9.64
N SER A 163 -5.04 -6.85 8.71
CA SER A 163 -5.89 -5.67 8.53
C SER A 163 -7.17 -6.03 7.77
N VAL A 164 -8.33 -5.92 8.43
CA VAL A 164 -9.63 -6.26 7.84
C VAL A 164 -10.01 -5.26 6.75
N ASN A 165 -9.95 -3.98 7.06
CA ASN A 165 -10.33 -2.92 6.12
C ASN A 165 -9.24 -2.68 5.08
N GLY A 166 -7.96 -2.85 5.42
CA GLY A 166 -6.88 -2.84 4.43
C GLY A 166 -7.04 -3.96 3.40
N LYS A 167 -7.38 -5.18 3.83
CA LYS A 167 -7.65 -6.30 2.92
C LYS A 167 -8.88 -6.05 2.05
N ARG A 168 -9.94 -5.46 2.60
CA ARG A 168 -11.13 -5.06 1.83
C ARG A 168 -10.78 -4.02 0.76
N LEU A 169 -10.03 -2.98 1.11
CA LEU A 169 -9.55 -1.95 0.17
C LEU A 169 -8.70 -2.57 -0.95
N ALA A 170 -7.75 -3.45 -0.59
CA ALA A 170 -6.94 -4.18 -1.55
C ALA A 170 -7.80 -5.03 -2.48
N THR A 171 -8.82 -5.72 -1.95
CA THR A 171 -9.73 -6.58 -2.72
C THR A 171 -10.59 -5.79 -3.71
N GLU A 172 -11.19 -4.68 -3.30
CA GLU A 172 -11.99 -3.85 -4.20
C GLU A 172 -11.14 -3.23 -5.30
N THR A 173 -9.93 -2.76 -4.95
CA THR A 173 -8.94 -2.24 -5.90
C THR A 173 -8.52 -3.31 -6.91
N TYR A 174 -8.17 -4.50 -6.43
CA TYR A 174 -7.81 -5.65 -7.27
C TYR A 174 -8.93 -6.07 -8.22
N ASN A 175 -10.18 -6.12 -7.73
CA ASN A 175 -11.33 -6.54 -8.53
C ASN A 175 -11.59 -5.63 -9.74
N GLN A 176 -11.29 -4.34 -9.62
CA GLN A 176 -11.38 -3.42 -10.76
C GLN A 176 -10.19 -3.61 -11.72
N LEU A 177 -8.97 -3.64 -11.18
CA LEU A 177 -7.74 -3.70 -11.97
C LEU A 177 -7.58 -5.01 -12.75
N LYS A 178 -7.99 -6.15 -12.17
CA LYS A 178 -7.78 -7.49 -12.79
C LYS A 178 -8.41 -7.64 -14.17
N SER A 179 -9.42 -6.85 -14.50
CA SER A 179 -10.03 -6.85 -15.85
C SER A 179 -9.08 -6.36 -16.95
N SER A 180 -8.02 -5.63 -16.61
CA SER A 180 -6.98 -5.14 -17.53
C SER A 180 -5.84 -6.14 -17.79
N PHE A 181 -5.79 -7.24 -17.04
CA PHE A 181 -4.67 -8.18 -17.06
C PHE A 181 -5.14 -9.61 -17.34
N SER A 182 -4.29 -10.37 -18.01
CA SER A 182 -4.51 -11.80 -18.29
C SER A 182 -4.07 -12.70 -17.14
N SER A 183 -3.09 -12.26 -16.35
CA SER A 183 -2.58 -12.98 -15.18
C SER A 183 -3.05 -12.29 -13.90
N HIS A 184 -3.60 -13.09 -13.00
CA HIS A 184 -4.31 -12.68 -11.78
C HIS A 184 -3.56 -13.26 -10.57
N ARG A 185 -2.73 -12.44 -9.92
CA ARG A 185 -1.84 -12.88 -8.83
C ARG A 185 -2.43 -12.68 -7.44
N GLY A 186 -3.63 -12.11 -7.37
CA GLY A 186 -4.47 -12.07 -6.18
C GLY A 186 -4.17 -10.93 -5.20
N VAL A 187 -4.90 -10.97 -4.09
CA VAL A 187 -4.72 -10.10 -2.93
C VAL A 187 -3.82 -10.81 -1.93
N LYS A 188 -2.73 -10.17 -1.53
CA LYS A 188 -1.69 -10.71 -0.65
C LYS A 188 -1.58 -9.88 0.64
N GLU A 189 -0.93 -10.44 1.64
CA GLU A 189 -0.64 -9.76 2.89
C GLU A 189 0.86 -9.64 3.07
N TYR A 190 1.35 -8.42 3.32
CA TYR A 190 2.76 -8.17 3.55
C TYR A 190 2.97 -6.84 4.29
N ALA A 191 4.00 -6.80 5.12
CA ALA A 191 4.24 -5.70 6.06
C ALA A 191 5.10 -4.57 5.47
N TYR A 192 4.86 -4.17 4.21
CA TYR A 192 5.53 -3.01 3.60
C TYR A 192 5.48 -1.80 4.53
N TYR A 193 6.56 -1.01 4.60
CA TYR A 193 6.65 0.14 5.52
C TYR A 193 5.41 1.04 5.47
N VAL A 194 4.94 1.37 4.26
CA VAL A 194 3.77 2.23 4.06
C VAL A 194 2.44 1.60 4.46
N LEU A 195 2.35 0.27 4.53
CA LEU A 195 1.18 -0.46 5.04
C LEU A 195 1.25 -0.67 6.56
N THR A 196 2.47 -0.74 7.09
CA THR A 196 2.75 -0.93 8.52
C THR A 196 2.53 0.34 9.33
N TYR A 197 3.00 1.49 8.82
CA TYR A 197 3.10 2.72 9.60
C TYR A 197 2.11 3.83 9.25
N THR A 198 1.07 3.52 8.47
CA THR A 198 -0.13 4.34 8.34
C THR A 198 -1.14 4.04 9.45
N ASN A 199 -1.81 5.09 9.94
CA ASN A 199 -2.84 5.00 10.98
C ASN A 199 -4.22 4.62 10.44
N MET A 200 -4.36 4.46 9.12
CA MET A 200 -5.61 4.16 8.43
C MET A 200 -5.46 2.90 7.57
N PRO A 201 -6.57 2.27 7.14
CA PRO A 201 -6.54 1.20 6.15
C PRO A 201 -5.72 1.59 4.92
N ALA A 202 -4.83 0.68 4.51
CA ALA A 202 -3.88 0.93 3.44
C ALA A 202 -3.80 -0.26 2.48
N THR A 203 -3.58 0.04 1.19
CA THR A 203 -3.23 -0.96 0.18
C THR A 203 -2.06 -0.49 -0.67
N LEU A 204 -1.31 -1.45 -1.22
CA LEU A 204 -0.28 -1.24 -2.22
C LEU A 204 -0.62 -2.09 -3.45
N GLY A 205 -0.70 -1.49 -4.63
CA GLY A 205 -0.96 -2.21 -5.87
C GLY A 205 0.30 -2.34 -6.72
N GLU A 206 0.60 -3.55 -7.16
CA GLU A 206 1.66 -3.88 -8.12
C GLU A 206 1.02 -4.11 -9.50
N THR A 207 0.91 -3.03 -10.29
CA THR A 207 0.07 -3.00 -11.50
C THR A 207 0.77 -3.40 -12.79
N GLY A 208 1.17 -4.67 -12.85
CA GLY A 208 1.94 -5.23 -13.96
C GLY A 208 3.42 -5.35 -13.62
N PHE A 209 4.17 -6.04 -14.49
CA PHE A 209 5.60 -6.24 -14.33
C PHE A 209 6.38 -5.45 -15.39
N ILE A 210 7.19 -4.46 -14.97
CA ILE A 210 8.00 -3.65 -15.88
C ILE A 210 9.09 -4.49 -16.58
N SER A 211 9.49 -5.61 -16.00
CA SER A 211 10.44 -6.55 -16.60
C SER A 211 9.80 -7.45 -17.66
N ASN A 212 8.46 -7.57 -17.69
CA ASN A 212 7.74 -8.35 -18.68
C ASN A 212 7.38 -7.52 -19.91
N ALA A 213 7.73 -7.99 -21.10
CA ALA A 213 7.52 -7.24 -22.33
C ALA A 213 6.04 -6.95 -22.67
N SER A 214 5.11 -7.85 -22.31
CA SER A 214 3.68 -7.66 -22.58
C SER A 214 3.07 -6.61 -21.66
N ASP A 215 3.34 -6.70 -20.36
CA ASP A 215 2.89 -5.69 -19.39
C ASP A 215 3.55 -4.34 -19.66
N ALA A 216 4.87 -4.31 -19.91
CA ALA A 216 5.60 -3.08 -20.24
C ALA A 216 5.05 -2.40 -21.51
N SER A 217 4.73 -3.17 -22.57
CA SER A 217 4.14 -2.63 -23.79
C SER A 217 2.78 -1.96 -23.53
N LYS A 218 1.93 -2.56 -22.70
CA LYS A 218 0.68 -1.93 -22.26
C LYS A 218 0.94 -0.70 -21.40
N LEU A 219 1.82 -0.81 -20.41
CA LEU A 219 2.18 0.29 -19.50
C LEU A 219 2.76 1.50 -20.23
N ALA A 220 3.44 1.31 -21.37
CA ALA A 220 3.91 2.39 -22.23
C ALA A 220 2.76 3.18 -22.89
N GLN A 221 1.57 2.58 -23.05
CA GLN A 221 0.41 3.22 -23.67
C GLN A 221 -0.30 4.15 -22.69
N SER A 222 -0.44 5.42 -23.06
CA SER A 222 -1.18 6.40 -22.25
C SER A 222 -2.64 6.01 -22.01
N SER A 223 -3.27 5.33 -22.96
CA SER A 223 -4.66 4.85 -22.84
C SER A 223 -4.78 3.77 -21.76
N PHE A 224 -3.82 2.84 -21.68
CA PHE A 224 -3.81 1.81 -20.65
C PHE A 224 -3.59 2.40 -19.26
N ARG A 225 -2.66 3.35 -19.10
CA ARG A 225 -2.48 4.07 -17.83
C ARG A 225 -3.73 4.84 -17.41
N GLN A 226 -4.48 5.41 -18.36
CA GLN A 226 -5.78 6.01 -18.09
C GLN A 226 -6.82 4.97 -17.62
N THR A 227 -6.85 3.79 -18.23
CA THR A 227 -7.72 2.68 -17.79
C THR A 227 -7.40 2.24 -16.37
N LEU A 228 -6.11 2.01 -16.05
CA LEU A 228 -5.67 1.68 -14.69
C LEU A 228 -6.09 2.76 -13.70
N ALA A 229 -5.93 4.02 -14.07
CA ALA A 229 -6.27 5.14 -13.21
C ALA A 229 -7.77 5.18 -12.85
N THR A 230 -8.63 4.96 -13.83
CA THR A 230 -10.09 4.83 -13.65
C THR A 230 -10.43 3.60 -12.79
N GLN A 231 -9.76 2.46 -13.00
CA GLN A 231 -10.00 1.25 -12.21
C GLN A 231 -9.59 1.41 -10.74
N TYR A 232 -8.45 2.05 -10.47
CA TYR A 232 -8.08 2.44 -9.11
C TYR A 232 -9.14 3.32 -8.45
N ALA A 233 -9.61 4.36 -9.16
CA ALA A 233 -10.64 5.26 -8.67
C ALA A 233 -11.94 4.51 -8.34
N ASN A 234 -12.40 3.64 -9.25
CA ASN A 234 -13.58 2.80 -9.03
C ASN A 234 -13.40 1.85 -7.85
N GLY A 235 -12.20 1.29 -7.65
CA GLY A 235 -11.91 0.39 -6.53
C GLY A 235 -11.99 1.12 -5.18
N MET A 236 -11.42 2.33 -5.12
CA MET A 236 -11.55 3.22 -3.97
C MET A 236 -13.00 3.64 -3.71
N HIS A 237 -13.75 3.93 -4.78
CA HIS A 237 -15.18 4.25 -4.68
C HIS A 237 -15.98 3.10 -4.07
N ARG A 238 -15.78 1.87 -4.58
CA ARG A 238 -16.43 0.66 -4.04
C ARG A 238 -16.02 0.37 -2.60
N TYR A 239 -14.75 0.58 -2.26
CA TYR A 239 -14.30 0.46 -0.87
C TYR A 239 -15.06 1.44 0.05
N TRP A 240 -15.20 2.71 -0.34
CA TRP A 240 -15.80 3.69 0.56
C TRP A 240 -17.34 3.63 0.59
N TRP A 241 -17.98 3.64 -0.59
CA TRP A 241 -19.44 3.73 -0.72
C TRP A 241 -20.13 2.38 -0.96
N GLY A 242 -19.39 1.31 -1.28
CA GLY A 242 -19.97 -0.04 -1.36
C GLY A 242 -20.80 -0.35 -2.61
N PHE A 243 -20.83 0.52 -3.63
CA PHE A 243 -21.53 0.27 -4.91
C PHE A 243 -20.72 0.72 -6.12
#